data_AF-A0A921ZB18-F1
#
_entry.id   AF-A0A921ZB18-F1
#
_cell.length_a   1.000
_cell.length_b   1.000
_cell.length_c   1.000
_cell.angle_alpha   90.00
_cell.angle_beta   90.00
_cell.angle_gamma   90.00
#
_symmetry.space_group_name_H-M   'P 1'
#
loop_
_entity.id
_entity.type
_entity.pdbx_description
1 polymer ?
#
loop_
_entity_poly.entity_id
_entity_poly.type
_entity_poly.pdbx_seq_one_letter_code
_entity_poly.pdbx_strand_id
1 'polypeptide(L)'
;MIPKLYFIALSIISINADFFLSQVNHMEYYKNRTRPSKAFSSFSSNYFNQNILPSSGKGEKVQCGTRTVDFNPTRNGRIVGGTESPYGAFPWQVEIQMLDVDKLVFEHHCGGAVIAERLVLSAAHCFDKQPLQLDHIRLVVGEHRLKVQDKHEHRFLAEKVVPHPDFRKNGPHSNDIAVILVSKSGSGMQFNSHVRPICLPEATETVGQWCAVSGWGLQGESNENFAPVLRAAAVPVMDLATCRKNQVLGGRQQPILDSMICAGKYKSANLK
;
A
#
# COMPACT_ATOMS: atom_id res chain seq x y z
N MET A 1 -29.86 3.69 9.95
CA MET A 1 -28.88 3.11 8.99
C MET A 1 -27.52 3.70 9.35
N ILE A 2 -26.68 2.96 10.06
CA ILE A 2 -25.41 3.48 10.62
C ILE A 2 -24.39 3.47 9.48
N PRO A 3 -23.82 4.61 9.06
CA PRO A 3 -22.82 4.64 8.00
C PRO A 3 -21.57 3.94 8.54
N LYS A 4 -21.31 2.71 8.09
CA LYS A 4 -20.07 2.01 8.38
C LYS A 4 -18.94 2.83 7.73
N LEU A 5 -18.01 3.34 8.54
CA LEU A 5 -16.73 3.81 8.01
C LEU A 5 -15.95 2.57 7.58
N TYR A 6 -15.91 2.32 6.28
CA TYR A 6 -14.89 1.46 5.71
C TYR A 6 -13.59 2.26 5.77
N PHE A 7 -12.75 1.91 6.74
CA PHE A 7 -11.41 2.45 6.86
C PHE A 7 -10.66 2.14 5.57
N ILE A 8 -10.33 3.19 4.83
CA ILE A 8 -9.46 3.11 3.68
C ILE A 8 -8.08 2.74 4.22
N ALA A 9 -7.60 1.55 3.85
CA ALA A 9 -6.23 1.05 3.95
C ALA A 9 -5.30 1.90 4.83
N LEU A 10 -5.39 1.69 6.14
CA LEU A 10 -4.39 2.17 7.08
C LEU A 10 -3.30 1.13 7.16
N SER A 11 -2.13 1.44 6.58
CA SER A 11 -0.81 1.06 7.09
C SER A 11 0.29 1.53 6.12
N ILE A 12 0.50 2.84 5.96
CA ILE A 12 1.76 3.33 5.37
C ILE A 12 2.48 4.36 6.26
N ILE A 13 1.84 4.90 7.33
CA ILE A 13 2.33 6.17 7.91
C ILE A 13 2.75 6.11 9.39
N SER A 14 3.23 4.98 9.91
CA SER A 14 3.88 5.00 11.24
C SER A 14 4.93 3.93 11.41
N ILE A 15 5.93 3.93 10.54
CA ILE A 15 7.19 3.27 10.88
C ILE A 15 8.32 4.22 10.54
N ASN A 16 9.03 4.66 11.58
CA ASN A 16 10.34 5.29 11.43
C ASN A 16 11.16 4.39 10.51
N ALA A 17 11.67 4.94 9.40
CA ALA A 17 12.44 4.19 8.42
C ALA A 17 13.56 3.39 9.10
N ASP A 18 14.27 3.94 10.09
CA ASP A 18 15.34 3.24 10.81
C ASP A 18 14.83 2.07 11.66
N PHE A 19 13.65 2.21 12.27
CA PHE A 19 13.00 1.11 13.01
C PHE A 19 12.46 0.03 12.06
N PHE A 20 11.86 0.42 10.93
CA PHE A 20 11.42 -0.55 9.91
C PHE A 20 12.59 -1.31 9.32
N LEU A 21 13.71 -0.63 9.05
CA LEU A 21 14.94 -1.20 8.50
C LEU A 21 15.66 -2.11 9.48
N SER A 22 15.71 -1.73 10.77
CA SER A 22 16.20 -2.62 11.81
C SER A 22 15.30 -3.85 11.93
N GLN A 23 13.98 -3.68 11.85
CA GLN A 23 13.02 -4.78 11.91
C GLN A 23 13.12 -5.67 10.67
N VAL A 24 13.22 -5.16 9.43
CA VAL A 24 13.39 -6.00 8.23
C VAL A 24 14.60 -6.93 8.35
N ASN A 25 15.74 -6.44 8.84
CA ASN A 25 16.91 -7.28 9.17
C ASN A 25 16.64 -8.26 10.33
N HIS A 26 15.86 -7.85 11.33
CA HIS A 26 15.44 -8.65 12.49
C HIS A 26 14.32 -9.69 12.15
N MET A 27 13.54 -9.47 11.08
CA MET A 27 12.43 -10.30 10.62
C MET A 27 12.91 -11.61 9.99
N GLU A 28 14.08 -11.61 9.32
CA GLU A 28 14.74 -12.85 8.89
C GLU A 28 15.28 -13.67 10.07
N TYR A 29 15.81 -13.00 11.11
CA TYR A 29 16.39 -13.65 12.27
C TYR A 29 15.37 -14.52 13.03
N TYR A 30 14.14 -14.02 13.20
CA TYR A 30 13.10 -14.76 13.91
C TYR A 30 12.43 -15.87 13.09
N LYS A 31 12.34 -15.74 11.76
CA LYS A 31 11.68 -16.76 10.91
C LYS A 31 12.51 -18.06 10.81
N ASN A 32 13.83 -17.98 10.88
CA ASN A 32 14.71 -19.14 10.64
C ASN A 32 15.59 -19.59 11.83
N ARG A 33 15.52 -18.95 13.01
CA ARG A 33 16.45 -19.20 14.16
C ARG A 33 17.94 -19.30 13.73
N THR A 34 18.28 -18.69 12.62
CA THR A 34 19.60 -18.67 12.01
C THR A 34 19.85 -17.23 11.58
N ARG A 35 21.12 -16.80 11.66
CA ARG A 35 21.54 -15.45 11.29
C ARG A 35 20.93 -15.08 9.92
N PRO A 36 20.44 -13.83 9.73
CA PRO A 36 19.96 -13.37 8.42
C PRO A 36 20.98 -13.75 7.36
N SER A 37 20.52 -14.17 6.18
CA SER A 37 21.47 -14.55 5.15
C SER A 37 22.39 -13.35 4.87
N LYS A 38 23.69 -13.58 4.67
CA LYS A 38 24.63 -12.51 4.28
C LYS A 38 24.13 -11.74 3.05
N ALA A 39 23.32 -12.39 2.21
CA ALA A 39 22.66 -11.78 1.05
C ALA A 39 21.55 -10.78 1.42
N PHE A 40 20.70 -11.07 2.39
CA PHE A 40 19.60 -10.20 2.79
C PHE A 40 20.03 -9.04 3.69
N SER A 41 20.97 -9.28 4.62
CA SER A 41 21.61 -8.23 5.42
C SER A 41 22.41 -7.26 4.53
N SER A 42 23.11 -7.78 3.53
CA SER A 42 23.72 -6.98 2.46
C SER A 42 22.67 -6.25 1.63
N PHE A 43 21.52 -6.88 1.30
CA PHE A 43 20.43 -6.24 0.54
C PHE A 43 19.76 -5.09 1.29
N SER A 44 19.37 -5.27 2.56
CA SER A 44 18.77 -4.19 3.36
C SER A 44 19.75 -3.05 3.61
N SER A 45 21.00 -3.37 3.97
CA SER A 45 22.03 -2.37 4.24
C SER A 45 22.48 -1.64 2.97
N ASN A 46 22.52 -2.32 1.82
CA ASN A 46 22.90 -1.69 0.56
C ASN A 46 21.76 -1.03 -0.18
N TYR A 47 20.48 -1.37 0.01
CA TYR A 47 19.41 -0.75 -0.79
C TYR A 47 18.81 0.50 -0.13
N PHE A 48 18.85 0.58 1.21
CA PHE A 48 18.30 1.73 1.95
C PHE A 48 19.34 2.75 2.41
N ASN A 49 20.63 2.38 2.53
CA ASN A 49 21.71 3.38 2.63
C ASN A 49 21.96 4.13 1.30
N GLN A 50 21.24 3.77 0.23
CA GLN A 50 21.34 4.39 -1.09
C GLN A 50 20.45 5.64 -1.27
N ASN A 51 20.05 6.28 -0.17
CA ASN A 51 19.86 7.74 -0.20
C ASN A 51 21.12 8.48 -0.72
N ILE A 52 22.23 7.76 -0.95
CA ILE A 52 23.30 8.15 -1.86
C ILE A 52 23.71 6.95 -2.75
N LEU A 53 23.14 6.81 -3.96
CA LEU A 53 23.88 6.20 -5.08
C LEU A 53 24.31 7.25 -6.11
N PRO A 54 25.58 7.24 -6.54
CA PRO A 54 25.98 7.77 -7.82
C PRO A 54 25.54 6.80 -8.93
N SER A 55 24.77 7.28 -9.90
CA SER A 55 24.55 6.51 -11.12
C SER A 55 25.84 6.54 -11.94
N SER A 56 26.48 5.38 -12.10
CA SER A 56 27.29 5.12 -13.29
C SER A 56 26.34 4.93 -14.45
N GLY A 57 26.06 6.02 -15.17
CA GLY A 57 25.22 6.05 -16.36
C GLY A 57 24.40 7.33 -16.40
N LYS A 58 24.36 8.00 -17.57
CA LYS A 58 23.56 9.20 -17.87
C LYS A 58 22.05 8.93 -17.73
N GLY A 59 21.57 8.72 -16.51
CA GLY A 59 20.18 8.51 -16.14
C GLY A 59 19.81 9.46 -15.01
N GLU A 60 18.72 10.19 -15.20
CA GLU A 60 18.17 11.14 -14.23
C GLU A 60 17.89 10.44 -12.89
N LYS A 61 18.37 10.99 -11.78
CA LYS A 61 18.10 10.45 -10.45
C LYS A 61 16.61 10.61 -10.15
N VAL A 62 15.86 9.50 -10.09
CA VAL A 62 14.42 9.53 -9.80
C VAL A 62 14.20 9.80 -8.32
N GLN A 63 13.63 10.96 -8.01
CA GLN A 63 13.23 11.32 -6.65
C GLN A 63 11.88 10.68 -6.27
N CYS A 64 11.78 10.16 -5.04
CA CYS A 64 10.53 9.64 -4.50
C CYS A 64 9.47 10.74 -4.31
N GLY A 65 8.19 10.36 -4.22
CA GLY A 65 7.09 11.26 -3.87
C GLY A 65 6.77 12.30 -4.96
N THR A 66 7.39 12.20 -6.13
CA THR A 66 7.15 13.09 -7.26
C THR A 66 6.19 12.44 -8.26
N ARG A 67 5.33 13.26 -8.87
CA ARG A 67 4.40 12.86 -9.93
C ARG A 67 4.55 13.81 -11.11
N THR A 68 4.42 13.29 -12.33
CA THR A 68 4.47 14.12 -13.55
C THR A 68 3.10 14.61 -13.97
N VAL A 69 2.03 14.05 -13.40
CA VAL A 69 0.64 14.41 -13.67
C VAL A 69 0.04 14.96 -12.39
N ASP A 70 -0.28 16.26 -12.40
CA ASP A 70 -0.90 16.91 -11.27
C ASP A 70 -2.36 16.50 -11.12
N PHE A 71 -2.74 16.17 -9.89
CA PHE A 71 -4.11 15.80 -9.57
C PHE A 71 -4.44 16.03 -8.10
N ASN A 72 -5.55 16.71 -7.84
CA ASN A 72 -6.06 16.92 -6.51
C ASN A 72 -7.45 16.25 -6.41
N PRO A 73 -7.56 15.09 -5.73
CA PRO A 73 -8.83 14.39 -5.63
C PRO A 73 -9.84 15.18 -4.81
N THR A 74 -11.13 14.95 -5.08
CA THR A 74 -12.20 15.67 -4.39
C THR A 74 -12.27 15.32 -2.90
N ARG A 75 -12.68 16.31 -2.10
CA ARG A 75 -12.80 16.23 -0.63
C ARG A 75 -14.10 15.54 -0.17
N ASN A 76 -14.47 14.46 -0.87
CA ASN A 76 -15.69 13.69 -0.64
C ASN A 76 -15.54 12.61 0.45
N GLY A 77 -14.29 12.30 0.85
CA GLY A 77 -13.98 11.50 2.03
C GLY A 77 -13.94 9.98 1.86
N ARG A 78 -14.20 9.43 0.67
CA ARG A 78 -14.13 7.98 0.34
C ARG A 78 -13.79 7.74 -1.13
N ILE A 79 -13.13 6.61 -1.44
CA ILE A 79 -12.95 6.12 -2.82
C ILE A 79 -14.30 5.77 -3.46
N VAL A 80 -15.22 5.20 -2.67
CA VAL A 80 -16.65 5.10 -2.99
C VAL A 80 -17.21 6.51 -3.12
N GLY A 81 -17.50 6.95 -4.35
CA GLY A 81 -17.86 8.35 -4.64
C GLY A 81 -16.66 9.31 -4.77
N GLY A 82 -15.44 8.79 -4.83
CA GLY A 82 -14.23 9.51 -5.22
C GLY A 82 -14.18 9.76 -6.72
N THR A 83 -13.18 10.50 -7.19
CA THR A 83 -13.01 10.85 -8.61
C THR A 83 -12.09 9.86 -9.32
N GLU A 84 -12.38 9.56 -10.58
CA GLU A 84 -11.40 8.90 -11.46
C GLU A 84 -10.14 9.74 -11.51
N SER A 85 -9.01 9.09 -11.33
CA SER A 85 -7.71 9.75 -11.42
C SER A 85 -7.27 9.81 -12.88
N PRO A 86 -6.52 10.84 -13.29
CA PRO A 86 -5.79 10.80 -14.56
C PRO A 86 -4.74 9.69 -14.54
N TYR A 87 -4.45 9.09 -15.70
CA TYR A 87 -3.36 8.12 -15.82
C TYR A 87 -2.03 8.77 -15.41
N GLY A 88 -1.28 8.10 -14.52
CA GLY A 88 0.00 8.61 -13.99
C GLY A 88 -0.11 9.57 -12.80
N ALA A 89 -1.33 9.90 -12.31
CA ALA A 89 -1.51 10.77 -11.14
C ALA A 89 -0.96 10.18 -9.83
N PHE A 90 -0.89 8.85 -9.74
CA PHE A 90 -0.37 8.08 -8.61
C PHE A 90 0.66 7.04 -9.09
N PRO A 91 1.87 7.47 -9.50
CA PRO A 91 2.84 6.60 -10.18
C PRO A 91 3.44 5.52 -9.26
N TRP A 92 3.21 5.59 -7.96
CA TRP A 92 3.58 4.57 -6.99
C TRP A 92 2.52 3.49 -6.80
N GLN A 93 1.29 3.67 -7.31
CA GLN A 93 0.21 2.71 -7.11
C GLN A 93 0.57 1.35 -7.72
N VAL A 94 0.41 0.29 -6.92
CA VAL A 94 0.56 -1.10 -7.35
C VAL A 94 -0.79 -1.79 -7.25
N GLU A 95 -1.14 -2.56 -8.27
CA GLU A 95 -2.18 -3.57 -8.19
C GLU A 95 -1.54 -4.90 -7.78
N ILE A 96 -2.08 -5.54 -6.75
CA ILE A 96 -1.66 -6.86 -6.31
C ILE A 96 -2.77 -7.81 -6.70
N GLN A 97 -2.41 -8.78 -7.53
CA GLN A 97 -3.30 -9.79 -8.05
C GLN A 97 -2.95 -11.16 -7.46
N MET A 98 -3.98 -11.95 -7.21
CA MET A 98 -3.87 -13.34 -6.79
C MET A 98 -4.37 -14.24 -7.91
N LEU A 99 -3.70 -15.37 -8.13
CA LEU A 99 -4.17 -16.40 -9.06
C LEU A 99 -5.40 -17.09 -8.48
N ASP A 100 -6.53 -16.98 -9.18
CA ASP A 100 -7.66 -17.89 -9.05
C ASP A 100 -7.30 -19.18 -9.80
N VAL A 101 -7.04 -20.25 -9.03
CA VAL A 101 -6.59 -21.54 -9.56
C VAL A 101 -7.68 -22.29 -10.32
N ASP A 102 -8.95 -22.04 -10.00
CA ASP A 102 -10.08 -22.71 -10.64
C ASP A 102 -10.35 -22.09 -12.01
N LYS A 103 -10.23 -20.75 -12.11
CA LYS A 103 -10.40 -20.00 -13.36
C LYS A 103 -9.12 -19.86 -14.18
N LEU A 104 -7.96 -20.16 -13.59
CA LEU A 104 -6.61 -19.95 -14.16
C LEU A 104 -6.37 -18.49 -14.59
N VAL A 105 -6.92 -17.54 -13.84
CA VAL A 105 -6.75 -16.09 -14.08
C VAL A 105 -6.28 -15.37 -12.84
N PHE A 106 -5.45 -14.34 -13.03
CA PHE A 106 -5.06 -13.44 -11.97
C PHE A 106 -6.15 -12.39 -11.78
N GLU A 107 -6.68 -12.29 -10.56
CA GLU A 107 -7.74 -11.34 -10.20
C GLU A 107 -7.21 -10.28 -9.24
N HIS A 108 -7.79 -9.08 -9.31
CA HIS A 108 -7.51 -8.00 -8.36
C HIS A 108 -7.76 -8.46 -6.92
N HIS A 109 -6.77 -8.26 -6.05
CA HIS A 109 -6.85 -8.68 -4.65
C HIS A 109 -6.58 -7.53 -3.68
N CYS A 110 -5.48 -6.80 -3.88
CA CYS A 110 -5.06 -5.72 -2.99
C CYS A 110 -4.37 -4.57 -3.74
N GLY A 111 -4.11 -3.48 -3.01
CA GLY A 111 -3.22 -2.40 -3.45
C GLY A 111 -1.85 -2.46 -2.77
N GLY A 112 -0.88 -1.78 -3.36
CA GLY A 112 0.43 -1.52 -2.74
C GLY A 112 1.03 -0.21 -3.23
N ALA A 113 2.22 0.10 -2.74
CA ALA A 113 2.99 1.27 -3.15
C ALA A 113 4.43 0.88 -3.50
N VAL A 114 4.92 1.33 -4.65
CA VAL A 114 6.35 1.24 -4.99
C VAL A 114 7.13 2.12 -4.03
N ILE A 115 8.10 1.55 -3.33
CA ILE A 115 9.01 2.30 -2.44
C ILE A 115 10.46 2.28 -2.95
N ALA A 116 10.79 1.36 -3.86
CA ALA A 116 12.12 1.17 -4.43
C ALA A 116 12.03 0.26 -5.67
N GLU A 117 13.06 0.16 -6.52
CA GLU A 117 12.95 -0.53 -7.84
C GLU A 117 12.57 -2.01 -7.71
N ARG A 118 12.81 -2.62 -6.55
CA ARG A 118 12.43 -4.02 -6.29
C ARG A 118 11.50 -4.19 -5.11
N LEU A 119 11.03 -3.11 -4.50
CA LEU A 119 10.31 -3.15 -3.24
C LEU A 119 8.94 -2.49 -3.36
N VAL A 120 7.92 -3.24 -2.94
CA VAL A 120 6.54 -2.78 -2.82
C VAL A 120 6.13 -2.91 -1.35
N LEU A 121 5.47 -1.87 -0.84
CA LEU A 121 4.83 -1.86 0.47
C LEU A 121 3.35 -2.19 0.33
N SER A 122 2.82 -3.05 1.19
CA SER A 122 1.39 -3.39 1.22
C SER A 122 0.96 -3.78 2.65
N ALA A 123 -0.28 -4.23 2.82
CA ALA A 123 -0.79 -4.69 4.09
C ALA A 123 -0.49 -6.19 4.29
N ALA A 124 -0.26 -6.60 5.54
CA ALA A 124 0.00 -8.00 5.87
C ALA A 124 -1.22 -8.89 5.64
N HIS A 125 -2.42 -8.37 5.91
CA HIS A 125 -3.66 -9.13 5.74
C HIS A 125 -3.92 -9.53 4.28
N CYS A 126 -3.30 -8.86 3.30
CA CYS A 126 -3.37 -9.27 1.90
C CYS A 126 -2.74 -10.66 1.65
N PHE A 127 -1.90 -11.16 2.56
CA PHE A 127 -1.13 -12.40 2.40
C PHE A 127 -1.39 -13.41 3.52
N ASP A 128 -2.57 -13.33 4.13
CA ASP A 128 -2.93 -14.06 5.34
C ASP A 128 -3.43 -15.50 5.10
N LYS A 129 -3.61 -15.89 3.83
CA LYS A 129 -3.95 -17.26 3.40
C LYS A 129 -2.67 -18.08 3.24
N GLN A 130 -2.63 -19.24 3.90
CA GLN A 130 -1.48 -20.15 3.87
C GLN A 130 -1.90 -21.53 3.31
N PRO A 131 -1.01 -22.21 2.56
CA PRO A 131 0.34 -21.81 2.20
C PRO A 131 0.36 -20.69 1.14
N LEU A 132 1.25 -19.71 1.32
CA LEU A 132 1.43 -18.62 0.37
C LEU A 132 2.30 -19.09 -0.81
N GLN A 133 1.70 -19.18 -1.99
CA GLN A 133 2.39 -19.53 -3.24
C GLN A 133 2.82 -18.23 -3.94
N LEU A 134 4.13 -18.01 -4.07
CA LEU A 134 4.68 -16.73 -4.53
C LEU A 134 4.44 -16.49 -6.03
N ASP A 135 4.40 -17.56 -6.82
CA ASP A 135 4.04 -17.58 -8.23
C ASP A 135 2.53 -17.31 -8.46
N HIS A 136 1.70 -17.42 -7.43
CA HIS A 136 0.30 -17.00 -7.46
C HIS A 136 0.11 -15.52 -7.13
N ILE A 137 1.19 -14.78 -6.86
CA ILE A 137 1.13 -13.34 -6.53
C ILE A 137 1.77 -12.55 -7.67
N ARG A 138 0.97 -11.72 -8.33
CA ARG A 138 1.42 -10.83 -9.39
C ARG A 138 1.28 -9.38 -8.96
N LEU A 139 2.34 -8.61 -9.12
CA LEU A 139 2.38 -7.17 -8.87
C LEU A 139 2.38 -6.44 -10.21
N VAL A 140 1.45 -5.52 -10.37
CA VAL A 140 1.30 -4.72 -11.58
C VAL A 140 1.54 -3.25 -11.25
N VAL A 141 2.53 -2.65 -11.90
CA VAL A 141 2.88 -1.22 -11.76
C VAL A 141 2.55 -0.47 -13.03
N GLY A 142 2.28 0.84 -12.93
CA GLY A 142 1.82 1.63 -14.09
C GLY A 142 0.42 1.23 -14.57
N GLU A 143 -0.30 0.48 -13.74
CA GLU A 143 -1.69 0.03 -13.90
C GLU A 143 -2.65 1.19 -13.69
N HIS A 144 -3.71 1.24 -14.49
CA HIS A 144 -4.75 2.25 -14.40
C HIS A 144 -6.15 1.68 -14.63
N ARG A 145 -6.31 0.76 -15.59
CA ARG A 145 -7.56 0.11 -15.96
C ARG A 145 -7.47 -1.41 -15.82
N LEU A 146 -8.05 -1.96 -14.74
CA LEU A 146 -7.95 -3.39 -14.36
C LEU A 146 -8.24 -4.44 -15.45
N LYS A 147 -8.93 -4.07 -16.53
CA LYS A 147 -9.34 -4.98 -17.63
C LYS A 147 -8.66 -4.68 -18.96
N VAL A 148 -7.75 -3.71 -19.03
CA VAL A 148 -7.10 -3.26 -20.26
C VAL A 148 -5.63 -3.01 -19.98
N GLN A 149 -4.74 -3.57 -20.81
CA GLN A 149 -3.32 -3.32 -20.62
C GLN A 149 -2.97 -1.86 -20.91
N ASP A 150 -2.41 -1.16 -19.92
CA ASP A 150 -2.00 0.23 -20.08
C ASP A 150 -0.56 0.37 -20.62
N LYS A 151 -0.26 1.52 -21.25
CA LYS A 151 0.99 1.75 -21.98
C LYS A 151 2.25 1.53 -21.14
N HIS A 152 2.22 1.94 -19.87
CA HIS A 152 3.35 1.84 -18.95
C HIS A 152 3.22 0.68 -17.96
N GLU A 153 2.23 -0.20 -18.16
CA GLU A 153 1.98 -1.34 -17.30
C GLU A 153 3.12 -2.36 -17.37
N HIS A 154 3.62 -2.79 -16.22
CA HIS A 154 4.60 -3.88 -16.11
C HIS A 154 4.20 -4.84 -15.00
N ARG A 155 4.40 -6.13 -15.27
CA ARG A 155 4.00 -7.23 -14.38
C ARG A 155 5.21 -7.94 -13.82
N PHE A 156 5.18 -8.20 -12.52
CA PHE A 156 6.21 -8.93 -11.81
C PHE A 156 5.56 -10.02 -10.95
N LEU A 157 6.26 -11.13 -10.73
CA LEU A 157 5.86 -12.08 -9.70
C LEU A 157 6.48 -11.69 -8.36
N ALA A 158 5.88 -12.12 -7.25
CA ALA A 158 6.52 -11.99 -5.95
C ALA A 158 7.72 -12.94 -5.88
N GLU A 159 8.89 -12.41 -5.52
CA GLU A 159 10.07 -13.22 -5.14
C GLU A 159 10.05 -13.53 -3.65
N LYS A 160 9.54 -12.60 -2.84
CA LYS A 160 9.38 -12.79 -1.39
C LYS A 160 8.28 -11.88 -0.87
N VAL A 161 7.48 -12.39 0.07
CA VAL A 161 6.57 -11.58 0.88
C VAL A 161 7.01 -11.67 2.33
N VAL A 162 7.20 -10.52 2.96
CA VAL A 162 7.65 -10.38 4.35
C VAL A 162 6.64 -9.56 5.13
N PRO A 163 5.61 -10.21 5.71
CA PRO A 163 4.72 -9.57 6.67
C PRO A 163 5.47 -9.23 7.95
N HIS A 164 5.01 -8.21 8.68
CA HIS A 164 5.52 -7.89 10.00
C HIS A 164 5.39 -9.10 10.95
N PRO A 165 6.41 -9.45 11.75
CA PRO A 165 6.43 -10.66 12.60
C PRO A 165 5.34 -10.59 13.67
N ASP A 166 5.08 -9.40 14.18
CA ASP A 166 4.03 -9.14 15.17
C ASP A 166 2.67 -8.80 14.53
N PHE A 167 2.46 -9.11 13.24
CA PHE A 167 1.14 -8.99 12.63
C PHE A 167 0.14 -9.93 13.32
N ARG A 168 -0.98 -9.38 13.80
CA ARG A 168 -2.02 -10.15 14.49
C ARG A 168 -3.30 -10.22 13.66
N LYS A 169 -3.45 -11.30 12.90
CA LYS A 169 -4.66 -11.60 12.12
C LYS A 169 -5.92 -11.69 12.98
N ASN A 170 -5.84 -12.46 14.07
CA ASN A 170 -6.98 -12.69 14.97
C ASN A 170 -6.93 -11.65 16.11
N GLY A 171 -7.37 -10.42 15.83
CA GLY A 171 -7.32 -9.32 16.80
C GLY A 171 -7.52 -7.96 16.14
N PRO A 172 -6.87 -6.88 16.63
CA PRO A 172 -7.05 -5.55 16.08
C PRO A 172 -6.41 -5.33 14.71
N HIS A 173 -5.79 -6.35 14.11
CA HIS A 173 -4.93 -6.22 12.94
C HIS A 173 -3.75 -5.29 13.24
N SER A 174 -3.08 -5.50 14.38
CA SER A 174 -1.87 -4.74 14.71
C SER A 174 -0.76 -5.07 13.73
N ASN A 175 0.08 -4.09 13.41
CA ASN A 175 1.25 -4.24 12.53
C ASN A 175 0.88 -4.82 11.15
N ASP A 176 -0.22 -4.33 10.57
CA ASP A 176 -0.77 -4.80 9.30
C ASP A 176 0.01 -4.28 8.09
N ILE A 177 1.28 -4.67 8.00
CA ILE A 177 2.21 -4.21 6.97
C ILE A 177 3.07 -5.36 6.45
N ALA A 178 3.34 -5.35 5.15
CA ALA A 178 4.22 -6.30 4.49
C ALA A 178 5.11 -5.61 3.45
N VAL A 179 6.34 -6.08 3.32
CA VAL A 179 7.24 -5.74 2.20
C VAL A 179 7.26 -6.89 1.22
N ILE A 180 7.14 -6.56 -0.05
CA ILE A 180 7.18 -7.52 -1.15
C ILE A 180 8.43 -7.21 -1.98
N LEU A 181 9.27 -8.23 -2.13
CA LEU A 181 10.37 -8.22 -3.10
C LEU A 181 9.83 -8.76 -4.41
N VAL A 182 9.95 -7.99 -5.49
CA VAL A 182 9.50 -8.43 -6.82
C VAL A 182 10.61 -9.14 -7.58
N SER A 183 10.23 -10.06 -8.46
CA SER A 183 11.16 -10.85 -9.27
C SER A 183 12.07 -9.97 -10.13
N LYS A 184 13.30 -10.43 -10.37
CA LYS A 184 14.24 -9.78 -11.30
C LYS A 184 13.81 -10.03 -12.74
N SER A 185 12.96 -9.16 -13.28
CA SER A 185 12.86 -8.97 -14.73
C SER A 185 13.80 -7.81 -15.10
N GLY A 186 14.99 -8.11 -15.64
CA GLY A 186 16.03 -7.11 -15.86
C GLY A 186 16.57 -6.48 -14.56
N SER A 187 16.65 -5.14 -14.50
CA SER A 187 17.12 -4.38 -13.33
C SER A 187 16.02 -4.11 -12.28
N GLY A 188 14.86 -4.75 -12.37
CA GLY A 188 13.69 -4.45 -11.53
C GLY A 188 12.73 -3.47 -12.21
N MET A 189 11.86 -2.82 -11.42
CA MET A 189 10.90 -1.83 -11.90
C MET A 189 11.64 -0.64 -12.53
N GLN A 190 11.41 -0.40 -13.81
CA GLN A 190 12.01 0.72 -14.54
C GLN A 190 11.19 1.98 -14.30
N PHE A 191 11.77 2.93 -13.56
CA PHE A 191 11.07 4.17 -13.25
C PHE A 191 10.90 5.06 -14.48
N ASN A 192 9.71 5.65 -14.59
CA ASN A 192 9.30 6.54 -15.67
C ASN A 192 8.19 7.49 -15.15
N SER A 193 7.52 8.23 -16.04
CA SER A 193 6.44 9.15 -15.64
C SER A 193 5.25 8.51 -14.91
N HIS A 194 5.02 7.20 -15.09
CA HIS A 194 3.87 6.46 -14.55
C HIS A 194 4.26 5.37 -13.54
N VAL A 195 5.56 5.17 -13.31
CA VAL A 195 6.10 4.23 -12.32
C VAL A 195 7.20 4.95 -11.55
N ARG A 196 6.92 5.37 -10.31
CA ARG A 196 7.86 6.10 -9.45
C ARG A 196 7.66 5.72 -7.98
N PRO A 197 8.70 5.75 -7.14
CA PRO A 197 8.54 5.41 -5.74
C PRO A 197 7.84 6.53 -4.95
N ILE A 198 7.06 6.17 -3.92
CA ILE A 198 6.62 7.10 -2.88
C ILE A 198 7.69 7.23 -1.79
N CYS A 199 7.79 8.40 -1.16
CA CYS A 199 8.69 8.56 -0.02
C CYS A 199 8.11 7.89 1.24
N LEU A 200 8.99 7.35 2.08
CA LEU A 200 8.62 6.91 3.41
C LEU A 200 8.56 8.12 4.35
N PRO A 201 7.61 8.17 5.29
CA PRO A 201 7.46 9.30 6.20
C PRO A 201 8.53 9.28 7.29
N GLU A 202 9.06 10.46 7.63
CA GLU A 202 9.98 10.65 8.76
C GLU A 202 9.24 10.96 10.08
N ALA A 203 8.00 11.46 9.98
CA ALA A 203 7.17 11.87 11.10
C ALA A 203 5.71 11.45 10.90
N THR A 204 4.93 11.48 11.98
CA THR A 204 3.49 11.25 11.95
C THR A 204 2.75 12.44 11.37
N GLU A 205 1.72 12.18 10.57
CA GLU A 205 0.88 13.24 9.98
C GLU A 205 0.12 14.04 11.04
N THR A 206 -0.17 15.30 10.72
CA THR A 206 -0.89 16.20 11.62
C THR A 206 -2.41 15.99 11.52
N VAL A 207 -3.12 16.02 12.65
CA VAL A 207 -4.59 15.98 12.67
C VAL A 207 -5.17 17.09 11.78
N GLY A 208 -6.16 16.74 10.95
CA GLY A 208 -6.80 17.67 10.00
C GLY A 208 -6.07 17.84 8.67
N GLN A 209 -4.82 17.35 8.55
CA GLN A 209 -4.10 17.36 7.29
C GLN A 209 -4.84 16.54 6.23
N TRP A 210 -4.93 17.07 5.01
CA TRP A 210 -5.57 16.39 3.91
C TRP A 210 -4.58 15.48 3.19
N CYS A 211 -4.89 14.19 3.16
CA CYS A 211 -4.14 13.16 2.46
C CYS A 211 -4.95 12.67 1.25
N ALA A 212 -4.26 12.04 0.30
CA ALA A 212 -4.89 11.34 -0.81
C ALA A 212 -4.86 9.84 -0.57
N VAL A 213 -5.94 9.17 -0.95
CA VAL A 213 -6.03 7.72 -1.05
C VAL A 213 -6.39 7.35 -2.49
N SER A 214 -5.83 6.26 -3.01
CA SER A 214 -6.07 5.77 -4.36
C SER A 214 -6.31 4.26 -4.37
N GLY A 215 -7.11 3.77 -5.31
CA GLY A 215 -7.33 2.34 -5.52
C GLY A 215 -8.54 2.00 -6.39
N TRP A 216 -8.76 0.71 -6.60
CA TRP A 216 -9.85 0.15 -7.40
C TRP A 216 -10.96 -0.50 -6.56
N GLY A 217 -11.03 -0.18 -5.27
CA GLY A 217 -11.97 -0.81 -4.34
C GLY A 217 -13.44 -0.74 -4.78
N LEU A 218 -14.27 -1.56 -4.14
CA LEU A 218 -15.71 -1.67 -4.41
C LEU A 218 -16.38 -0.29 -4.46
N GLN A 219 -17.35 -0.14 -5.37
CA GLN A 219 -18.00 1.15 -5.64
C GLN A 219 -19.29 1.38 -4.83
N GLY A 220 -19.62 0.48 -3.89
CA GLY A 220 -20.77 0.61 -3.00
C GLY A 220 -20.89 -0.60 -2.07
N GLU A 221 -21.70 -0.48 -1.00
CA GLU A 221 -21.86 -1.56 0.00
C GLU A 221 -22.52 -2.83 -0.58
N SER A 222 -23.32 -2.67 -1.64
CA SER A 222 -24.01 -3.76 -2.36
C SER A 222 -23.42 -4.04 -3.75
N ASN A 223 -22.35 -3.34 -4.13
CA ASN A 223 -21.71 -3.55 -5.43
C ASN A 223 -20.48 -4.44 -5.24
N GLU A 224 -20.53 -5.63 -5.83
CA GLU A 224 -19.43 -6.60 -5.81
C GLU A 224 -18.34 -6.26 -6.84
N ASN A 225 -18.56 -5.28 -7.71
CA ASN A 225 -17.60 -4.91 -8.75
C ASN A 225 -16.60 -3.86 -8.26
N PHE A 226 -15.32 -4.14 -8.52
CA PHE A 226 -14.22 -3.19 -8.41
C PHE A 226 -14.39 -2.03 -9.40
N ALA A 227 -13.77 -0.89 -9.08
CA ALA A 227 -13.69 0.23 -10.02
C ALA A 227 -12.88 -0.20 -11.25
N PRO A 228 -13.39 -0.03 -12.48
CA PRO A 228 -12.65 -0.41 -13.68
C PRO A 228 -11.46 0.52 -13.96
N VAL A 229 -11.46 1.73 -13.40
CA VAL A 229 -10.43 2.76 -13.56
C VAL A 229 -9.96 3.21 -12.17
N LEU A 230 -8.67 3.50 -12.01
CA LEU A 230 -8.09 3.95 -10.74
C LEU A 230 -8.80 5.22 -10.24
N ARG A 231 -9.33 5.17 -9.02
CA ARG A 231 -9.99 6.30 -8.38
C ARG A 231 -9.15 6.82 -7.22
N ALA A 232 -9.41 8.06 -6.84
CA ALA A 232 -8.84 8.64 -5.64
C ALA A 232 -9.81 9.57 -4.90
N ALA A 233 -9.52 9.80 -3.63
CA ALA A 233 -10.27 10.69 -2.76
C ALA A 233 -9.33 11.44 -1.81
N ALA A 234 -9.67 12.67 -1.47
CA ALA A 234 -9.02 13.40 -0.40
C ALA A 234 -9.72 13.10 0.93
N VAL A 235 -8.93 12.77 1.95
CA VAL A 235 -9.37 12.43 3.31
C VAL A 235 -8.57 13.22 4.34
N PRO A 236 -9.21 13.86 5.33
CA PRO A 236 -8.48 14.50 6.41
C PRO A 236 -8.04 13.46 7.45
N VAL A 237 -6.85 13.64 8.04
CA VAL A 237 -6.42 12.88 9.22
C VAL A 237 -7.35 13.19 10.38
N MET A 238 -7.81 12.14 11.05
CA MET A 238 -8.72 12.18 12.19
C MET A 238 -7.96 11.84 13.47
N ASP A 239 -8.24 12.59 14.54
CA ASP A 239 -7.66 12.30 15.84
C ASP A 239 -8.12 10.93 16.37
N LEU A 240 -7.21 10.23 17.07
CA LEU A 240 -7.47 8.88 17.58
C LEU A 240 -8.63 8.83 18.59
N ALA A 241 -8.81 9.88 19.40
CA ALA A 241 -9.86 9.92 20.39
C ALA A 241 -11.25 9.94 19.73
N THR A 242 -11.42 10.71 18.66
CA THR A 242 -12.62 10.69 17.82
C THR A 242 -12.76 9.37 17.09
N CYS A 243 -11.67 8.85 16.51
CA CYS A 243 -11.70 7.58 15.77
C CYS A 243 -12.17 6.39 16.62
N ARG A 244 -11.80 6.36 17.90
CA ARG A 244 -12.18 5.31 18.86
C ARG A 244 -13.63 5.37 19.32
N LYS A 245 -14.41 6.41 18.95
CA LYS A 245 -15.82 6.50 19.32
C LYS A 245 -16.63 5.43 18.59
N ASN A 246 -17.46 4.68 19.31
CA ASN A 246 -18.30 3.60 18.74
C ASN A 246 -19.14 4.06 17.53
N GLN A 247 -19.66 5.30 17.59
CA GLN A 247 -20.42 5.92 16.51
C GLN A 247 -19.62 6.09 15.21
N VAL A 248 -18.29 6.27 15.29
CA VAL A 248 -17.37 6.35 14.15
C VAL A 248 -16.97 4.95 13.67
N LEU A 249 -16.74 4.02 14.60
CA LEU A 249 -16.30 2.66 14.32
C LEU A 249 -17.34 1.79 13.60
N GLY A 250 -18.61 2.21 13.53
CA GLY A 250 -19.63 1.54 12.73
C GLY A 250 -19.89 0.08 13.14
N GLY A 251 -19.66 -0.26 14.42
CA GLY A 251 -19.81 -1.62 14.95
C GLY A 251 -18.56 -2.49 14.89
N ARG A 252 -17.38 -1.93 14.52
CA ARG A 252 -16.09 -2.62 14.68
C ARG A 252 -15.89 -3.01 16.15
N GLN A 253 -15.71 -4.30 16.40
CA GLN A 253 -15.46 -4.85 17.75
C GLN A 253 -14.01 -4.71 18.20
N GLN A 254 -13.10 -4.57 17.24
CA GLN A 254 -11.67 -4.54 17.49
C GLN A 254 -11.18 -3.11 17.78
N PRO A 255 -10.37 -2.90 18.84
CA PRO A 255 -9.89 -1.58 19.22
C PRO A 255 -8.95 -0.99 18.15
N ILE A 256 -8.95 0.34 18.03
CA ILE A 256 -7.96 1.10 17.26
C ILE A 256 -6.74 1.35 18.15
N LEU A 257 -5.57 0.87 17.75
CA LEU A 257 -4.32 0.98 18.51
C LEU A 257 -3.62 2.32 18.25
N ASP A 258 -2.68 2.71 19.12
CA ASP A 258 -1.90 3.95 18.94
C ASP A 258 -0.96 3.89 17.73
N SER A 259 -0.61 2.68 17.27
CA SER A 259 0.16 2.45 16.05
C SER A 259 -0.67 2.59 14.77
N MET A 260 -1.94 2.99 14.88
CA MET A 260 -2.86 3.19 13.76
C MET A 260 -3.19 4.68 13.64
N ILE A 261 -3.38 5.14 12.41
CA ILE A 261 -3.91 6.48 12.12
C ILE A 261 -5.39 6.32 11.75
N CYS A 262 -6.16 7.39 11.70
CA CYS A 262 -7.50 7.36 11.11
C CYS A 262 -7.63 8.51 10.10
N ALA A 263 -8.39 8.30 9.03
CA ALA A 263 -8.62 9.34 8.05
C ALA A 263 -10.02 9.25 7.45
N GLY A 264 -10.61 10.40 7.15
CA GLY A 264 -11.95 10.51 6.58
C GLY A 264 -12.85 11.47 7.36
N LYS A 265 -14.06 11.68 6.85
CA LYS A 265 -15.09 12.47 7.52
C LYS A 265 -16.14 11.57 8.13
N TYR A 266 -16.49 11.83 9.39
CA TYR A 266 -17.70 11.30 9.98
C TYR A 266 -18.88 12.21 9.61
N LYS A 267 -19.81 11.73 8.78
CA LYS A 267 -21.10 12.40 8.63
C LYS A 267 -22.00 11.93 9.78
N SER A 268 -22.20 12.78 10.77
CA SER A 268 -23.29 12.59 11.73
C SER A 268 -24.60 12.57 10.94
N ALA A 269 -25.33 11.46 11.00
CA ALA A 269 -26.69 11.40 10.51
C ALA A 269 -27.58 12.13 11.51
N ASN A 270 -27.45 13.47 11.62
CA ASN A 270 -28.35 14.42 12.27
C ASN A 270 -27.71 15.82 12.24
N LEU A 271 -27.85 16.51 11.11
CA LEU A 271 -28.08 17.95 11.10
C LEU A 271 -29.28 18.13 10.17
N LYS A 272 -30.40 18.54 10.77
CA LYS A 272 -31.64 18.89 10.07
C LYS A 272 -31.42 20.06 9.13
#